data_AF-A0A8H5HDX3-F1
#
_entry.id   AF-A0A8H5HDX3-F1
#
_cell.length_a   1.000
_cell.length_b   1.000
_cell.length_c   1.000
_cell.angle_alpha   90.00
_cell.angle_beta   90.00
_cell.angle_gamma   90.00
#
_symmetry.space_group_name_H-M   'P 1'
#
loop_
_entity.id
_entity.type
_entity.pdbx_description
1 polymer ?
#
loop_
_entity_poly.entity_id
_entity_poly.type
_entity_poly.pdbx_seq_one_letter_code
_entity_poly.pdbx_strand_id
1 'polypeptide(L)'
;MTANVDPFWGDRPDENAQDFFRAFNRAMGDKTDDVKRRLFVNYLRADSEADEWYAALTPNIRTDWAEIERAFHLRWPKATVARKTMMEYEEDVLAMKMKEETLGQKETVAGRDVYTHIAWADRMGALVSRAGLTTGTTYIGLVRRALPALIRDRITATPTDWTAFLTNIRDIDIDHIRDGAAEAGRERERLRRFEDWVRMLEAQASPTRAIRAQMAQTTITTLPARPKVSNTEGNPFMTTEGGRGSLTYTTTPQAGANRGARMQRPPPTEADRVALRARIAEMVHHPDTDAGRTAHRAQQQAWATKYGPETRVTELTPYPLRPGTLPVNSNECFGCGLSGHIAPKCLLPADQRLNVREADWRAICRNVLRVVFATPMRYVVIDDYGGVAAVESTAQIEEVEDDQGNGGGPSE
;
A
#
# COMPACT_ATOMS: atom_id res chain seq x y z
N MET A 1 -16.99 42.37 -36.68
CA MET A 1 -16.16 42.93 -35.58
C MET A 1 -14.72 42.70 -35.99
N THR A 2 -13.97 43.75 -36.32
CA THR A 2 -12.53 43.65 -36.60
C THR A 2 -11.83 43.22 -35.32
N ALA A 3 -11.09 42.11 -35.37
CA ALA A 3 -10.28 41.67 -34.24
C ALA A 3 -9.33 42.82 -33.88
N ASN A 4 -9.40 43.30 -32.63
CA ASN A 4 -8.45 44.28 -32.13
C ASN A 4 -7.09 43.60 -32.05
N VAL A 5 -6.12 44.04 -32.84
CA VAL A 5 -4.75 43.53 -32.82
C VAL A 5 -3.92 44.57 -32.11
N ASP A 6 -3.26 44.17 -31.03
CA ASP A 6 -2.40 45.08 -30.28
C ASP A 6 -1.20 45.53 -31.15
N PRO A 7 -0.80 46.81 -31.08
CA PRO A 7 0.35 47.29 -31.84
C PRO A 7 1.64 46.57 -31.42
N PHE A 8 2.42 46.14 -32.41
CA PHE A 8 3.67 45.41 -32.20
C PHE A 8 4.85 46.37 -32.02
N TRP A 9 5.63 46.17 -30.95
CA TRP A 9 6.78 47.00 -30.61
C TRP A 9 8.08 46.45 -31.21
N GLY A 10 8.25 45.13 -31.19
CA GLY A 10 9.39 44.43 -31.80
C GLY A 10 10.56 44.15 -30.87
N ASP A 11 10.58 44.73 -29.67
CA ASP A 11 11.67 44.66 -28.69
C ASP A 11 11.20 44.14 -27.32
N ARG A 12 9.91 43.90 -27.15
CA ARG A 12 9.31 43.51 -25.88
C ARG A 12 9.45 42.01 -25.60
N PRO A 13 9.81 41.63 -24.36
CA PRO A 13 9.99 40.22 -23.99
C PRO A 13 8.68 39.42 -23.93
N ASP A 14 7.54 40.09 -23.75
CA ASP A 14 6.21 39.50 -23.71
C ASP A 14 5.53 39.45 -25.09
N GLU A 15 6.17 39.99 -26.14
CA GLU A 15 5.64 39.97 -27.50
C GLU A 15 6.10 38.75 -28.30
N ASN A 16 5.14 38.03 -28.89
CA ASN A 16 5.42 37.01 -29.88
C ASN A 16 5.12 37.53 -31.29
N ALA A 17 6.18 37.86 -32.03
CA ALA A 17 6.10 38.34 -33.41
C ALA A 17 5.25 37.44 -34.33
N GLN A 18 5.27 36.12 -34.11
CA GLN A 18 4.51 35.16 -34.90
C GLN A 18 3.01 35.20 -34.59
N ASP A 19 2.65 35.42 -33.33
CA ASP A 19 1.25 35.56 -32.92
C ASP A 19 0.68 36.90 -33.39
N PHE A 20 1.46 37.97 -33.32
CA PHE A 20 1.12 39.25 -33.94
C PHE A 20 0.86 39.10 -35.44
N PHE A 21 1.80 38.51 -36.19
CA PHE A 21 1.65 38.38 -37.64
C PHE A 21 0.40 37.55 -38.03
N ARG A 22 0.10 36.51 -37.26
CA ARG A 22 -1.14 35.73 -37.41
C ARG A 22 -2.39 36.53 -37.04
N ALA A 23 -2.35 37.33 -35.98
CA ALA A 23 -3.44 38.19 -35.56
C ALA A 23 -3.73 39.28 -36.59
N PHE A 24 -2.68 39.91 -37.13
CA PHE A 24 -2.75 40.84 -38.25
C PHE A 24 -3.43 40.21 -39.47
N ASN A 25 -2.96 39.04 -39.91
CA ASN A 25 -3.56 38.33 -41.05
C ASN A 25 -5.02 37.95 -40.78
N ARG A 26 -5.36 37.53 -39.56
CA ARG A 26 -6.75 37.24 -39.16
C ARG A 26 -7.63 38.50 -39.20
N ALA A 27 -7.11 39.65 -38.76
CA ALA A 27 -7.82 40.92 -38.80
C ALA A 27 -7.99 41.46 -40.23
N MET A 28 -7.03 41.17 -41.11
CA MET A 28 -7.12 41.51 -42.53
C MET A 28 -8.10 40.61 -43.29
N GLY A 29 -8.27 39.35 -42.90
CA GLY A 29 -9.18 38.41 -43.55
C GLY A 29 -8.86 38.26 -45.04
N ASP A 30 -9.87 38.36 -45.89
CA ASP A 30 -9.75 38.17 -47.35
C ASP A 30 -9.27 39.43 -48.10
N LYS A 31 -8.70 40.42 -47.40
CA LYS A 31 -8.14 41.62 -48.03
C LYS A 31 -6.97 41.26 -48.95
N THR A 32 -6.82 42.02 -50.02
CA THR A 32 -5.71 41.86 -50.96
C THR A 32 -4.39 42.24 -50.31
N ASP A 33 -3.30 41.68 -50.83
CA ASP A 33 -1.94 41.93 -50.33
C ASP A 33 -1.54 43.41 -50.44
N ASP A 34 -2.05 44.10 -51.47
CA ASP A 34 -1.89 45.55 -51.62
C ASP A 34 -2.51 46.33 -50.44
N VAL A 35 -3.66 45.89 -49.94
CA VAL A 35 -4.31 46.49 -48.76
C VAL A 35 -3.56 46.11 -47.48
N LYS A 36 -3.13 44.86 -47.34
CA LYS A 36 -2.33 44.40 -46.18
C LYS A 36 -1.06 45.22 -46.03
N ARG A 37 -0.28 45.39 -47.10
CA ARG A 37 0.93 46.22 -47.12
C ARG A 37 0.68 47.63 -46.59
N ARG A 38 -0.34 48.32 -47.13
CA ARG A 38 -0.62 49.72 -46.76
C ARG A 38 -1.04 49.85 -45.30
N LEU A 39 -1.72 48.85 -44.77
CA LEU A 39 -2.24 48.88 -43.42
C LEU A 39 -1.26 48.33 -42.39
N PHE A 40 -0.27 47.51 -42.78
CA PHE A 40 0.66 46.86 -41.87
C PHE A 40 1.38 47.82 -40.94
N VAL A 41 1.84 48.97 -41.45
CA VAL A 41 2.49 50.02 -40.65
C VAL A 41 1.60 50.54 -39.52
N ASN A 42 0.28 50.56 -39.70
CA ASN A 42 -0.67 51.03 -38.67
C ASN A 42 -0.80 50.06 -37.49
N TYR A 43 -0.29 48.84 -37.62
CA TYR A 43 -0.24 47.83 -36.57
C TYR A 43 1.14 47.74 -35.91
N LEU A 44 2.09 48.58 -36.34
CA LEU A 44 3.35 48.78 -35.66
C LEU A 44 3.19 49.94 -34.68
N ARG A 45 3.85 49.86 -33.54
CA ARG A 45 3.84 50.96 -32.58
C ARG A 45 4.75 52.07 -33.12
N ALA A 46 4.23 53.29 -33.21
CA ALA A 46 5.05 54.46 -33.55
C ALA A 46 6.27 54.59 -32.63
N ASP A 47 7.43 54.92 -33.22
CA ASP A 47 8.71 55.08 -32.54
C ASP A 47 9.23 53.80 -31.84
N SER A 48 8.79 52.62 -32.29
CA SER A 48 9.28 51.33 -31.80
C SER A 48 10.32 50.70 -32.74
N GLU A 49 11.03 49.68 -32.26
CA GLU A 49 12.01 48.96 -33.08
C GLU A 49 11.38 48.37 -34.35
N ALA A 50 10.12 47.93 -34.28
CA ALA A 50 9.38 47.45 -35.44
C ALA A 50 9.06 48.55 -36.46
N ASP A 51 8.70 49.75 -36.01
CA ASP A 51 8.42 50.89 -36.89
C ASP A 51 9.71 51.40 -37.56
N GLU A 52 10.80 51.52 -36.79
CA GLU A 52 12.13 51.84 -37.32
C GLU A 52 12.60 50.81 -38.34
N TRP A 53 12.42 49.52 -38.06
CA TRP A 53 12.72 48.44 -39.00
C TRP A 53 11.91 48.56 -40.30
N TYR A 54 10.60 48.81 -40.20
CA TYR A 54 9.74 48.92 -41.38
C TYR A 54 10.10 50.16 -42.22
N ALA A 55 10.44 51.28 -41.57
CA ALA A 55 10.92 52.49 -42.22
C ALA A 55 12.25 52.27 -42.95
N ALA A 56 13.14 51.44 -42.41
CA ALA A 56 14.43 51.08 -42.99
C ALA A 56 14.35 50.10 -44.17
N LEU A 57 13.18 49.46 -44.42
CA LEU A 57 13.01 48.59 -45.58
C LEU A 57 13.12 49.38 -46.90
N THR A 58 13.76 48.77 -47.89
CA THR A 58 13.87 49.39 -49.22
C THR A 58 12.49 49.54 -49.87
N PRO A 59 12.28 50.53 -50.77
CA PRO A 59 10.99 50.72 -51.44
C PRO A 59 10.52 49.46 -52.18
N ASN A 60 11.44 48.70 -52.78
CA ASN A 60 11.12 47.47 -53.52
C ASN A 60 10.55 46.37 -52.61
N ILE A 61 11.13 46.20 -51.41
CA ILE A 61 10.61 45.24 -50.42
C ILE A 61 9.25 45.72 -49.92
N ARG A 62 9.12 47.02 -49.67
CA ARG A 62 7.85 47.58 -49.20
C ARG A 62 6.73 47.41 -50.20
N THR A 63 6.97 47.36 -51.51
CA THR A 63 5.90 47.19 -52.51
C THR A 63 5.34 45.78 -52.64
N ASP A 64 6.01 44.76 -52.11
CA ASP A 64 5.58 43.36 -52.21
C ASP A 64 5.29 42.79 -50.82
N TRP A 65 4.06 42.30 -50.61
CA TRP A 65 3.66 41.73 -49.33
C TRP A 65 4.46 40.47 -48.97
N ALA A 66 4.77 39.62 -49.95
CA ALA A 66 5.56 38.41 -49.73
C ALA A 66 6.98 38.76 -49.28
N GLU A 67 7.52 39.87 -49.79
CA GLU A 67 8.83 40.38 -49.40
C GLU A 67 8.83 41.01 -48.01
N ILE A 68 7.76 41.71 -47.63
CA ILE A 68 7.56 42.20 -46.25
C ILE A 68 7.48 41.02 -45.28
N GLU A 69 6.68 39.99 -45.58
CA GLU A 69 6.53 38.79 -44.75
C GLU A 69 7.88 38.08 -44.57
N ARG A 70 8.63 37.90 -45.66
CA ARG A 70 9.96 37.31 -45.63
C ARG A 70 10.94 38.13 -44.78
N ALA A 71 10.96 39.45 -44.97
CA ALA A 71 11.81 40.34 -44.18
C ALA A 71 11.42 40.32 -42.69
N PHE A 72 10.11 40.24 -42.39
CA PHE A 72 9.59 40.16 -41.03
C PHE A 72 10.06 38.88 -40.33
N HIS A 73 9.90 37.72 -40.97
CA HIS A 73 10.37 36.44 -40.42
C HIS A 73 11.89 36.34 -40.31
N LEU A 74 12.64 37.11 -41.12
CA LEU A 74 14.09 37.22 -41.00
C LEU A 74 14.50 38.06 -39.78
N ARG A 75 13.79 39.18 -39.52
CA ARG A 75 14.06 40.08 -38.39
C ARG A 75 13.60 39.50 -37.05
N TRP A 76 12.41 38.89 -37.02
CA TRP A 76 11.86 38.19 -35.85
C TRP A 76 11.65 36.72 -36.17
N PRO A 77 12.73 35.90 -36.10
CA PRO A 77 12.64 34.48 -36.33
C PRO A 77 11.64 33.84 -35.38
N LYS A 78 10.98 32.78 -35.86
CA LYS A 78 10.14 31.96 -35.01
C LYS A 78 11.00 31.38 -33.88
N ALA A 79 10.73 31.79 -32.65
CA ALA A 79 11.36 31.20 -31.49
C ALA A 79 11.19 29.68 -31.54
N THR A 80 12.30 28.95 -31.45
CA THR A 80 12.26 27.50 -31.28
C THR A 80 11.66 27.24 -29.91
N VAL A 81 10.40 26.83 -29.88
CA VAL A 81 9.78 26.34 -28.65
C VAL A 81 10.67 25.22 -28.15
N ALA A 82 11.26 25.40 -26.96
CA ALA A 82 11.99 24.36 -26.28
C ALA A 82 11.04 23.17 -26.14
N ARG A 83 11.24 22.16 -26.99
CA ARG A 83 10.54 20.90 -26.87
C ARG A 83 11.25 20.17 -25.76
N LYS A 84 10.49 19.72 -24.75
CA LYS A 84 11.03 18.81 -23.76
C LYS A 84 11.75 17.67 -24.48
N THR A 85 12.95 17.39 -24.05
CA THR A 85 13.73 16.24 -24.49
C THR A 85 13.01 14.95 -24.09
N MET A 86 13.38 13.82 -24.71
CA MET A 86 12.81 12.53 -24.35
C MET A 86 12.98 12.24 -22.84
N MET A 87 14.15 12.57 -22.29
CA MET A 87 14.47 12.40 -20.88
C MET A 87 13.57 13.25 -19.96
N GLU A 88 13.28 14.50 -20.33
CA GLU A 88 12.34 15.35 -19.57
C GLU A 88 10.90 14.80 -19.62
N TYR A 89 10.49 14.20 -20.74
CA TYR A 89 9.20 13.52 -20.81
C TYR A 89 9.16 12.24 -19.97
N GLU A 90 10.25 11.49 -19.90
CA GLU A 90 10.36 10.31 -19.02
C GLU A 90 10.24 10.70 -17.55
N GLU A 91 10.94 11.76 -17.15
CA GLU A 91 10.82 12.33 -15.81
C GLU A 91 9.38 12.77 -15.51
N ASP A 92 8.73 13.50 -16.44
CA ASP A 92 7.32 13.90 -16.28
C ASP A 92 6.38 12.70 -16.12
N VAL A 93 6.52 11.68 -16.98
CA VAL A 93 5.67 10.48 -16.96
C VAL A 93 5.83 9.72 -15.65
N LEU A 94 7.06 9.61 -15.12
CA LEU A 94 7.33 8.92 -13.85
C LEU A 94 6.99 9.76 -12.62
N ALA A 95 7.09 11.09 -12.72
CA ALA A 95 6.77 12.03 -11.65
C ALA A 95 5.26 12.18 -11.45
N MET A 96 4.46 11.99 -12.51
CA MET A 96 3.02 12.18 -12.47
C MET A 96 2.29 11.08 -11.68
N LYS A 97 2.10 11.33 -10.38
CA LYS A 97 1.45 10.42 -9.44
C LYS A 97 0.04 10.87 -9.09
N MET A 98 -0.82 9.91 -8.79
CA MET A 98 -2.16 10.15 -8.28
C MET A 98 -2.16 10.02 -6.76
N LYS A 99 -2.72 10.99 -6.04
CA LYS A 99 -2.84 10.92 -4.58
C LYS A 99 -4.06 10.10 -4.21
N GLU A 100 -3.90 9.21 -3.23
CA GLU A 100 -5.00 8.37 -2.73
C GLU A 100 -6.12 9.20 -2.09
N GLU A 101 -5.78 10.33 -1.47
CA GLU A 101 -6.70 11.25 -0.80
C GLU A 101 -7.66 11.95 -1.76
N THR A 102 -7.24 12.14 -3.01
CA THR A 102 -8.03 12.85 -4.04
C THR A 102 -8.83 11.90 -4.93
N LEU A 103 -8.73 10.59 -4.69
CA LEU A 103 -9.46 9.59 -5.48
C LEU A 103 -10.97 9.78 -5.34
N GLY A 104 -11.68 9.68 -6.47
CA GLY A 104 -13.15 9.78 -6.51
C GLY A 104 -13.71 11.20 -6.36
N GLN A 105 -12.85 12.20 -6.18
CA GLN A 105 -13.24 13.61 -6.21
C GLN A 105 -13.44 14.10 -7.65
N LYS A 106 -14.18 15.19 -7.81
CA LYS A 106 -14.32 15.90 -9.08
C LYS A 106 -13.31 17.05 -9.12
N GLU A 107 -12.60 17.17 -10.22
CA GLU A 107 -11.78 18.34 -10.55
C GLU A 107 -12.33 19.01 -11.82
N THR A 108 -12.31 20.34 -11.84
CA THR A 108 -12.74 21.10 -13.01
C THR A 108 -11.59 21.20 -14.00
N VAL A 109 -11.68 20.48 -15.11
CA VAL A 109 -10.71 20.51 -16.21
C VAL A 109 -11.37 21.16 -17.42
N ALA A 110 -10.78 22.25 -17.92
CA ALA A 110 -11.30 23.01 -19.07
C ALA A 110 -12.79 23.39 -18.93
N GLY A 111 -13.23 23.74 -17.72
CA GLY A 111 -14.62 24.13 -17.44
C GLY A 111 -15.61 22.97 -17.32
N ARG A 112 -15.14 21.72 -17.27
CA ARG A 112 -15.97 20.53 -17.03
C ARG A 112 -15.53 19.80 -15.78
N ASP A 113 -16.48 19.35 -14.97
CA ASP A 113 -16.19 18.54 -13.79
C ASP A 113 -15.95 17.09 -14.19
N VAL A 114 -14.72 16.63 -14.01
CA VAL A 114 -14.27 15.28 -14.35
C VAL A 114 -13.69 14.62 -13.11
N TYR A 115 -13.88 13.31 -12.96
CA TYR A 115 -13.29 12.60 -11.83
C TYR A 115 -11.77 12.56 -11.90
N THR A 116 -11.11 12.64 -10.75
CA THR A 116 -9.63 12.77 -10.66
C THR A 116 -8.86 11.67 -11.39
N HIS A 117 -9.35 10.43 -11.39
CA HIS A 117 -8.71 9.32 -12.10
C HIS A 117 -8.82 9.45 -13.63
N ILE A 118 -9.97 9.92 -14.14
CA ILE A 118 -10.20 10.20 -15.57
C ILE A 118 -9.32 11.38 -16.01
N ALA A 119 -9.34 12.47 -15.24
CA ALA A 119 -8.54 13.65 -15.54
C ALA A 119 -7.03 13.37 -15.49
N TRP A 120 -6.59 12.52 -14.55
CA TRP A 120 -5.22 12.01 -14.52
C TRP A 120 -4.91 11.18 -15.78
N ALA A 121 -5.81 10.29 -16.21
CA ALA A 121 -5.59 9.47 -17.40
C ALA A 121 -5.48 10.32 -18.67
N ASP A 122 -6.26 11.39 -18.77
CA ASP A 122 -6.20 12.34 -19.89
C ASP A 122 -4.89 13.13 -19.91
N ARG A 123 -4.44 13.63 -18.76
CA ARG A 123 -3.16 14.32 -18.63
C ARG A 123 -1.98 13.38 -18.95
N MET A 124 -2.00 12.16 -18.43
CA MET A 124 -0.99 11.13 -18.72
C MET A 124 -1.00 10.77 -20.21
N GLY A 125 -2.18 10.62 -20.83
CA GLY A 125 -2.31 10.39 -22.26
C GLY A 125 -1.71 11.51 -23.11
N ALA A 126 -1.90 12.77 -22.70
CA ALA A 126 -1.29 13.91 -23.37
C ALA A 126 0.24 13.90 -23.26
N LEU A 127 0.80 13.54 -22.10
CA LEU A 127 2.25 13.41 -21.90
C LEU A 127 2.84 12.30 -22.76
N VAL A 128 2.26 11.10 -22.69
CA VAL A 128 2.70 9.92 -23.46
C VAL A 128 2.62 10.18 -24.97
N SER A 129 1.57 10.88 -25.43
CA SER A 129 1.43 11.27 -26.83
C SER A 129 2.52 12.25 -27.27
N ARG A 130 2.84 13.25 -26.44
CA ARG A 130 3.92 14.21 -26.72
C ARG A 130 5.30 13.56 -26.71
N ALA A 131 5.48 12.54 -25.90
CA ALA A 131 6.70 11.73 -25.81
C ALA A 131 6.84 10.70 -26.95
N GLY A 132 5.80 10.49 -27.76
CA GLY A 132 5.81 9.47 -28.82
C GLY A 132 5.81 8.02 -28.29
N LEU A 133 5.36 7.82 -27.04
CA LEU A 133 5.36 6.53 -26.36
C LEU A 133 4.03 5.78 -26.49
N THR A 134 3.12 6.23 -27.33
CA THR A 134 1.76 5.66 -27.44
C THR A 134 1.75 4.21 -27.87
N THR A 135 2.77 3.78 -28.63
CA THR A 135 2.94 2.41 -29.07
C THR A 135 3.87 1.65 -28.12
N GLY A 136 3.41 0.48 -27.66
CA GLY A 136 4.16 -0.39 -26.76
C GLY A 136 3.97 -0.11 -25.27
N THR A 137 4.77 -0.78 -24.44
CA THR A 137 4.55 -0.90 -22.99
C THR A 137 5.59 -0.17 -22.13
N THR A 138 6.45 0.63 -22.76
CA THR A 138 7.53 1.35 -22.08
C THR A 138 6.98 2.19 -20.93
N TYR A 139 7.55 2.02 -19.74
CA TYR A 139 7.16 2.68 -18.48
C TYR A 139 5.79 2.31 -17.88
N ILE A 140 4.89 1.60 -18.59
CA ILE A 140 3.56 1.22 -18.06
C ILE A 140 3.69 0.46 -16.73
N GLY A 141 4.61 -0.51 -16.65
CA GLY A 141 4.84 -1.27 -15.41
C GLY A 141 5.37 -0.44 -14.25
N LEU A 142 6.13 0.63 -14.51
CA LEU A 142 6.60 1.56 -13.49
C LEU A 142 5.47 2.47 -13.01
N VAL A 143 4.72 3.05 -13.94
CA VAL A 143 3.57 3.91 -13.61
C VAL A 143 2.49 3.12 -12.88
N ARG A 144 2.17 1.89 -13.32
CA ARG A 144 1.22 1.00 -12.63
C ARG A 144 1.62 0.70 -11.18
N ARG A 145 2.92 0.56 -10.89
CA ARG A 145 3.41 0.36 -9.51
C ARG A 145 3.27 1.60 -8.64
N ALA A 146 3.32 2.79 -9.24
CA ALA A 146 3.16 4.07 -8.56
C ALA A 146 1.69 4.50 -8.39
N LEU A 147 0.74 3.78 -9.00
CA LEU A 147 -0.70 4.04 -8.83
C LEU A 147 -1.19 3.61 -7.44
N PRO A 148 -2.22 4.30 -6.89
CA PRO A 148 -2.89 3.86 -5.68
C PRO A 148 -3.41 2.44 -5.79
N ALA A 149 -3.37 1.68 -4.68
CA ALA A 149 -3.76 0.27 -4.65
C ALA A 149 -5.18 0.04 -5.19
N LEU A 150 -6.13 0.91 -4.81
CA LEU A 150 -7.52 0.88 -5.26
C LEU A 150 -7.67 0.88 -6.80
N ILE A 151 -6.80 1.61 -7.49
CA ILE A 151 -6.80 1.68 -8.96
C ILE A 151 -6.04 0.47 -9.53
N ARG A 152 -4.88 0.14 -8.94
CA ARG A 152 -4.01 -0.94 -9.40
C ARG A 152 -4.68 -2.31 -9.39
N ASP A 153 -5.49 -2.59 -8.37
CA ASP A 153 -6.14 -3.89 -8.18
C ASP A 153 -7.24 -4.15 -9.24
N ARG A 154 -7.71 -3.09 -9.91
CA ARG A 154 -8.70 -3.17 -11.00
C ARG A 154 -8.09 -3.28 -12.39
N ILE A 155 -6.81 -2.96 -12.53
CA ILE A 155 -6.07 -3.17 -13.76
C ILE A 155 -5.59 -4.63 -13.75
N THR A 156 -6.48 -5.58 -13.96
CA THR A 156 -6.18 -7.03 -13.90
C THR A 156 -5.43 -7.50 -15.14
N ALA A 157 -5.68 -6.90 -16.31
CA ALA A 157 -4.98 -7.19 -17.54
C ALA A 157 -3.62 -6.49 -17.61
N THR A 158 -2.60 -7.17 -18.15
CA THR A 158 -1.36 -6.53 -18.59
C THR A 158 -1.67 -5.73 -19.86
N PRO A 159 -1.65 -4.39 -19.83
CA PRO A 159 -1.98 -3.60 -21.00
C PRO A 159 -0.93 -3.81 -22.09
N THR A 160 -1.37 -3.98 -23.32
CA THR A 160 -0.51 -4.14 -24.50
C THR A 160 0.14 -2.83 -24.95
N ASP A 161 -0.52 -1.71 -24.65
CA ASP A 161 -0.05 -0.38 -24.96
C ASP A 161 -0.64 0.66 -23.99
N TRP A 162 -0.18 1.90 -24.13
CA TRP A 162 -0.64 3.01 -23.32
C TRP A 162 -2.11 3.37 -23.52
N THR A 163 -2.66 3.12 -24.71
CA THR A 163 -4.07 3.40 -24.99
C THR A 163 -4.95 2.46 -24.19
N ALA A 164 -4.67 1.15 -24.23
CA ALA A 164 -5.35 0.14 -23.45
C ALA A 164 -5.21 0.40 -21.93
N PHE A 165 -4.01 0.78 -21.48
CA PHE A 165 -3.77 1.10 -20.07
C PHE A 165 -4.61 2.27 -19.58
N LEU A 166 -4.63 3.38 -20.34
CA LEU A 166 -5.37 4.58 -19.95
C LEU A 166 -6.88 4.39 -20.05
N THR A 167 -7.36 3.64 -21.05
CA THR A 167 -8.77 3.25 -21.14
C THR A 167 -9.21 2.44 -19.93
N ASN A 168 -8.42 1.43 -19.52
CA ASN A 168 -8.72 0.65 -18.32
C ASN A 168 -8.80 1.50 -17.04
N ILE A 169 -8.08 2.62 -16.97
CA ILE A 169 -8.14 3.54 -15.83
C ILE A 169 -9.38 4.44 -15.92
N ARG A 170 -9.75 4.92 -17.11
CA ARG A 170 -10.96 5.74 -17.32
C ARG A 170 -12.24 4.96 -17.03
N ASP A 171 -12.25 3.68 -17.36
CA ASP A 171 -13.44 2.83 -17.28
C ASP A 171 -13.65 2.22 -15.88
N ILE A 172 -12.84 2.62 -14.87
CA ILE A 172 -13.03 2.16 -13.50
C ILE A 172 -14.33 2.75 -12.93
N ASP A 173 -15.16 1.88 -12.39
CA ASP A 173 -16.42 2.27 -11.75
C ASP A 173 -16.19 3.25 -10.58
N ILE A 174 -16.88 4.39 -10.63
CA ILE A 174 -16.79 5.48 -9.65
C ILE A 174 -17.32 5.03 -8.28
N ASP A 175 -18.38 4.23 -8.23
CA ASP A 175 -18.95 3.76 -6.98
C ASP A 175 -17.94 2.86 -6.27
N HIS A 176 -17.19 2.06 -7.04
CA HIS A 176 -16.09 1.29 -6.49
C HIS A 176 -14.93 2.15 -5.96
N ILE A 177 -14.59 3.24 -6.64
CA ILE A 177 -13.56 4.18 -6.14
C ILE A 177 -14.02 4.86 -4.85
N ARG A 178 -15.30 5.22 -4.75
CA ARG A 178 -15.88 5.83 -3.54
C ARG A 178 -15.94 4.85 -2.39
N ASP A 179 -16.41 3.63 -2.62
CA ASP A 179 -16.48 2.58 -1.61
C ASP A 179 -15.08 2.18 -1.13
N GLY A 180 -14.13 2.08 -2.07
CA GLY A 180 -12.72 1.83 -1.78
C GLY A 180 -12.06 2.96 -0.99
N ALA A 181 -12.32 4.22 -1.34
CA ALA A 181 -11.81 5.38 -0.60
C ALA A 181 -12.43 5.47 0.80
N ALA A 182 -13.72 5.14 0.94
CA ALA A 182 -14.40 5.08 2.23
C ALA A 182 -13.85 3.96 3.12
N GLU A 183 -13.58 2.78 2.56
CA GLU A 183 -12.94 1.66 3.28
C GLU A 183 -11.51 1.99 3.68
N ALA A 184 -10.71 2.58 2.79
CA ALA A 184 -9.37 3.04 3.11
C ALA A 184 -9.38 4.10 4.22
N GLY A 185 -10.37 5.00 4.22
CA GLY A 185 -10.60 5.96 5.31
C GLY A 185 -10.92 5.27 6.64
N ARG A 186 -11.84 4.29 6.63
CA ARG A 186 -12.20 3.49 7.81
C ARG A 186 -10.99 2.73 8.37
N GLU A 187 -10.17 2.16 7.51
CA GLU A 187 -8.98 1.40 7.92
C GLU A 187 -7.90 2.32 8.52
N ARG A 188 -7.67 3.50 7.94
CA ARG A 188 -6.78 4.51 8.55
C ARG A 188 -7.27 4.97 9.91
N GLU A 189 -8.57 5.17 10.08
CA GLU A 189 -9.14 5.54 11.37
C GLU A 189 -9.01 4.40 12.39
N ARG A 190 -9.20 3.14 11.98
CA ARG A 190 -8.93 1.97 12.83
C ARG A 190 -7.47 1.93 13.25
N LEU A 191 -6.54 2.15 12.32
CA LEU A 191 -5.11 2.14 12.62
C LEU A 191 -4.73 3.27 13.59
N ARG A 192 -5.25 4.49 13.37
CA ARG A 192 -5.07 5.61 14.31
C ARG A 192 -5.63 5.31 15.69
N ARG A 193 -6.84 4.76 15.77
CA ARG A 193 -7.45 4.35 17.05
C ARG A 193 -6.61 3.28 17.74
N PHE A 194 -6.03 2.35 16.98
CA PHE A 194 -5.14 1.33 17.51
C PHE A 194 -3.82 1.94 18.01
N GLU A 195 -3.19 2.84 17.24
CA GLU A 195 -2.00 3.58 17.65
C GLU A 195 -2.25 4.45 18.90
N ASP A 196 -3.37 5.16 18.95
CA ASP A 196 -3.80 5.94 20.12
C ASP A 196 -4.02 5.04 21.34
N TRP A 197 -4.60 3.85 21.14
CA TRP A 197 -4.78 2.86 22.19
C TRP A 197 -3.45 2.31 22.70
N VAL A 198 -2.51 1.98 21.81
CA VAL A 198 -1.14 1.58 22.18
C VAL A 198 -0.46 2.69 22.98
N ARG A 199 -0.54 3.95 22.51
CA ARG A 199 0.03 5.10 23.23
C ARG A 199 -0.59 5.28 24.61
N MET A 200 -1.90 5.07 24.75
CA MET A 200 -2.58 5.15 26.04
C MET A 200 -2.13 4.04 26.99
N LEU A 201 -1.96 2.81 26.50
CA LEU A 201 -1.41 1.70 27.30
C LEU A 201 0.03 1.96 27.73
N GLU A 202 0.88 2.49 26.85
CA GLU A 202 2.25 2.89 27.19
C GLU A 202 2.28 3.99 28.26
N ALA A 203 1.36 4.95 28.21
CA ALA A 203 1.21 5.99 29.23
C ALA A 203 0.69 5.45 30.57
N GLN A 204 -0.22 4.46 30.54
CA GLN A 204 -0.77 3.82 31.75
C GLN A 204 0.17 2.77 32.36
N ALA A 205 1.15 2.26 31.62
CA ALA A 205 2.14 1.28 32.11
C ALA A 205 3.13 1.82 33.15
N SER A 206 2.94 3.03 33.70
CA SER A 206 3.82 3.61 34.72
C SER A 206 3.13 4.27 35.93
N PRO A 207 2.37 3.53 36.76
CA PRO A 207 2.15 3.93 38.15
C PRO A 207 3.41 3.67 38.99
N THR A 208 4.27 2.73 38.58
CA THR A 208 5.44 2.26 39.35
C THR A 208 6.79 2.75 38.81
N ARG A 209 6.86 3.46 37.69
CA ARG A 209 8.14 3.97 37.15
C ARG A 209 8.77 5.02 38.07
N ALA A 210 7.97 5.89 38.67
CA ALA A 210 8.45 6.82 39.70
C ALA A 210 8.94 6.08 40.96
N ILE A 211 8.23 5.03 41.39
CA ILE A 211 8.56 4.24 42.58
C ILE A 211 9.82 3.39 42.35
N ARG A 212 9.97 2.75 41.17
CA ARG A 212 11.19 2.00 40.80
C ARG A 212 12.39 2.92 40.62
N ALA A 213 12.21 4.12 40.07
CA ALA A 213 13.26 5.12 40.00
C ALA A 213 13.73 5.57 41.39
N GLN A 214 12.80 5.71 42.35
CA GLN A 214 13.14 6.00 43.75
C GLN A 214 13.83 4.82 44.47
N MET A 215 13.37 3.58 44.27
CA MET A 215 13.99 2.40 44.90
C MET A 215 15.38 2.08 44.33
N ALA A 216 15.67 2.45 43.07
CA ALA A 216 17.00 2.34 42.49
C ALA A 216 18.02 3.32 43.11
N GLN A 217 17.56 4.34 43.85
CA GLN A 217 18.41 5.36 44.49
C GLN A 217 18.64 5.10 45.99
N THR A 218 17.96 4.12 46.61
CA THR A 218 18.18 3.78 48.02
C THR A 218 19.25 2.69 48.15
N THR A 219 20.49 3.10 48.38
CA THR A 219 21.59 2.21 48.74
C THR A 219 21.55 1.93 50.25
N ILE A 220 21.35 0.66 50.64
CA ILE A 220 21.58 0.20 52.02
C ILE A 220 23.02 -0.29 52.10
N THR A 221 23.88 0.42 52.84
CA THR A 221 25.27 0.01 53.06
C THR A 221 25.50 -0.29 54.54
N THR A 222 25.72 -1.57 54.81
CA THR A 222 26.28 -2.12 56.05
C THR A 222 27.79 -1.89 56.13
N LEU A 223 28.29 -1.87 57.37
CA LEU A 223 29.62 -1.52 57.91
C LEU A 223 30.85 -2.29 57.34
N PRO A 224 32.11 -1.88 57.68
CA PRO A 224 33.20 -1.74 56.71
C PRO A 224 34.28 -2.85 56.67
N ALA A 225 34.89 -2.90 55.49
CA ALA A 225 36.29 -3.19 55.11
C ALA A 225 37.20 -4.09 55.98
N ARG A 226 37.82 -5.08 55.31
CA ARG A 226 39.22 -5.44 55.55
C ARG A 226 39.93 -5.83 54.23
N PRO A 227 41.20 -5.42 54.00
CA PRO A 227 41.84 -5.44 52.68
C PRO A 227 42.73 -6.66 52.49
N LYS A 228 42.91 -7.11 51.24
CA LYS A 228 44.05 -7.94 50.84
C LYS A 228 44.49 -7.72 49.38
N VAL A 229 45.62 -7.02 49.29
CA VAL A 229 46.85 -7.24 48.49
C VAL A 229 46.77 -7.40 46.97
N SER A 230 47.47 -6.46 46.34
CA SER A 230 47.95 -6.41 44.96
C SER A 230 49.01 -7.49 44.66
N ASN A 231 48.99 -8.01 43.44
CA ASN A 231 50.15 -8.16 42.55
C ASN A 231 49.61 -8.35 41.11
N THR A 232 49.89 -7.48 40.13
CA THR A 232 51.02 -7.55 39.15
C THR A 232 51.01 -8.91 38.42
N GLU A 233 50.84 -9.06 37.10
CA GLU A 233 51.48 -8.51 35.90
C GLU A 233 50.51 -8.80 34.72
N GLY A 234 50.30 -7.98 33.68
CA GLY A 234 51.27 -7.55 32.67
C GLY A 234 51.11 -8.37 31.38
N ASN A 235 50.30 -7.91 30.40
CA ASN A 235 50.68 -8.02 28.98
C ASN A 235 49.90 -7.03 28.07
N PRO A 236 50.55 -6.44 27.04
CA PRO A 236 50.06 -5.31 26.24
C PRO A 236 49.63 -5.70 24.80
N PHE A 237 49.38 -4.67 23.96
CA PHE A 237 48.93 -4.63 22.54
C PHE A 237 47.40 -4.49 22.35
N MET A 238 46.83 -3.29 22.10
CA MET A 238 46.75 -2.51 20.82
C MET A 238 46.25 -3.37 19.64
N THR A 239 45.32 -3.03 18.76
CA THR A 239 44.43 -1.88 18.44
C THR A 239 43.44 -2.36 17.36
N THR A 240 42.41 -1.54 17.09
CA THR A 240 41.72 -1.34 15.79
C THR A 240 40.80 -2.41 15.19
N GLU A 241 39.53 -1.99 15.07
CA GLU A 241 38.67 -2.05 13.88
C GLU A 241 38.26 -3.39 13.25
N GLY A 242 36.94 -3.51 13.10
CA GLY A 242 36.37 -3.89 11.80
C GLY A 242 35.90 -5.34 11.64
N GLY A 243 34.59 -5.53 11.82
CA GLY A 243 33.77 -6.16 10.79
C GLY A 243 33.73 -7.70 10.68
N ARG A 244 32.47 -8.18 10.62
CA ARG A 244 31.99 -9.32 9.83
C ARG A 244 32.31 -10.72 10.36
N GLY A 245 31.43 -11.21 11.25
CA GLY A 245 31.23 -12.63 11.51
C GLY A 245 29.94 -13.13 10.87
N SER A 246 30.06 -13.84 9.76
CA SER A 246 29.05 -14.76 9.23
C SER A 246 29.67 -16.15 9.14
N LEU A 247 28.81 -17.14 9.37
CA LEU A 247 28.93 -18.57 9.04
C LEU A 247 29.42 -19.55 10.12
N THR A 248 28.53 -20.54 10.31
CA THR A 248 28.76 -21.96 10.59
C THR A 248 29.20 -22.37 11.99
N TYR A 249 28.20 -22.67 12.82
CA TYR A 249 28.37 -23.50 14.02
C TYR A 249 28.33 -24.98 13.64
N THR A 250 29.50 -25.62 13.65
CA THR A 250 29.64 -27.06 13.81
C THR A 250 29.81 -27.31 15.32
N THR A 251 28.82 -27.99 15.90
CA THR A 251 28.79 -28.37 17.32
C THR A 251 29.89 -29.35 17.68
N THR A 252 30.70 -29.01 18.69
CA THR A 252 31.31 -29.99 19.61
C THR A 252 30.94 -29.62 21.06
N PRO A 253 30.67 -30.60 21.94
CA PRO A 253 30.04 -30.36 23.23
C PRO A 253 31.11 -30.24 24.33
N GLN A 254 31.08 -29.14 25.08
CA GLN A 254 31.82 -29.06 26.34
C GLN A 254 30.86 -28.71 27.48
N ALA A 255 30.82 -29.65 28.42
CA ALA A 255 29.92 -29.69 29.55
C ALA A 255 30.27 -28.65 30.61
N GLY A 256 29.22 -28.19 31.30
CA GLY A 256 29.26 -27.99 32.74
C GLY A 256 29.41 -26.56 33.26
N ALA A 257 28.30 -25.82 33.33
CA ALA A 257 27.99 -24.95 34.48
C ALA A 257 26.50 -24.52 34.48
N ASN A 258 25.73 -25.09 35.41
CA ASN A 258 24.48 -24.57 36.00
C ASN A 258 23.46 -23.86 35.09
N ARG A 259 22.64 -24.66 34.38
CA ARG A 259 21.25 -24.26 34.10
C ARG A 259 20.34 -25.05 35.04
N GLY A 260 19.59 -24.33 35.89
CA GLY A 260 18.61 -24.91 36.78
C GLY A 260 17.69 -25.87 36.02
N ALA A 261 17.46 -27.04 36.61
CA ALA A 261 16.55 -28.04 36.10
C ALA A 261 15.19 -27.39 35.80
N ARG A 262 14.82 -27.31 34.52
CA ARG A 262 13.42 -27.12 34.14
C ARG A 262 12.68 -28.33 34.70
N MET A 263 11.88 -28.14 35.75
CA MET A 263 10.92 -29.15 36.17
C MET A 263 10.12 -29.56 34.94
N GLN A 264 10.31 -30.79 34.47
CA GLN A 264 9.46 -31.35 33.45
C GLN A 264 8.09 -31.51 34.08
N ARG A 265 7.09 -30.85 33.48
CA ARG A 265 5.70 -31.01 33.90
C ARG A 265 5.34 -32.50 33.76
N PRO A 266 4.68 -33.11 34.75
CA PRO A 266 4.18 -34.48 34.60
C PRO A 266 3.30 -34.59 33.34
N PRO A 267 3.31 -35.73 32.64
CA PRO A 267 2.52 -35.91 31.43
C PRO A 267 1.03 -35.66 31.73
N PRO A 268 0.27 -35.04 30.81
CA PRO A 268 -1.15 -34.76 31.01
C PRO A 268 -1.93 -36.03 31.34
N THR A 269 -2.71 -36.01 32.41
CA THR A 269 -3.58 -37.13 32.79
C THR A 269 -4.84 -37.17 31.92
N GLU A 270 -5.56 -38.29 31.90
CA GLU A 270 -6.83 -38.35 31.15
C GLU A 270 -7.88 -37.39 31.74
N ALA A 271 -7.85 -37.17 33.06
CA ALA A 271 -8.70 -36.17 33.72
C ALA A 271 -8.40 -34.74 33.20
N ASP A 272 -7.13 -34.40 32.99
CA ASP A 272 -6.73 -33.10 32.42
C ASP A 272 -7.26 -32.93 30.99
N ARG A 273 -7.25 -34.00 30.19
CA ARG A 273 -7.76 -33.99 28.82
C ARG A 273 -9.27 -33.81 28.79
N VAL A 274 -10.02 -34.53 29.63
CA VAL A 274 -11.48 -34.38 29.74
C VAL A 274 -11.83 -32.96 30.19
N ALA A 275 -11.16 -32.43 31.21
CA ALA A 275 -11.36 -31.07 31.68
C ALA A 275 -11.06 -30.03 30.58
N LEU A 276 -10.00 -30.26 29.79
CA LEU A 276 -9.66 -29.36 28.69
C LEU A 276 -10.69 -29.41 27.55
N ARG A 277 -11.19 -30.61 27.19
CA ARG A 277 -12.27 -30.75 26.20
C ARG A 277 -13.54 -30.03 26.63
N ALA A 278 -13.91 -30.10 27.92
CA ALA A 278 -15.05 -29.37 28.45
C ALA A 278 -14.87 -27.84 28.29
N ARG A 279 -13.69 -27.31 28.61
CA ARG A 279 -13.37 -25.88 28.44
C ARG A 279 -13.33 -25.43 26.98
N ILE A 280 -12.89 -26.33 26.08
CA ILE A 280 -12.96 -26.09 24.64
C ILE A 280 -14.42 -25.97 24.20
N ALA A 281 -15.30 -26.85 24.68
CA ALA A 281 -16.73 -26.82 24.35
C ALA A 281 -17.48 -25.60 24.92
N GLU A 282 -17.02 -25.03 26.04
CA GLU A 282 -17.55 -23.76 26.57
C GLU A 282 -17.30 -22.57 25.62
N MET A 283 -16.23 -22.64 24.82
CA MET A 283 -15.87 -21.58 23.88
C MET A 283 -16.50 -21.83 22.52
N VAL A 284 -17.56 -21.08 22.23
CA VAL A 284 -18.20 -21.11 20.91
C VAL A 284 -17.22 -20.68 19.82
N HIS A 285 -17.03 -21.51 18.81
CA HIS A 285 -16.29 -21.16 17.60
C HIS A 285 -17.27 -20.64 16.55
N HIS A 286 -17.13 -19.36 16.20
CA HIS A 286 -18.07 -18.69 15.30
C HIS A 286 -17.74 -18.96 13.82
N PRO A 287 -18.76 -19.05 12.94
CA PRO A 287 -18.56 -19.19 11.50
C PRO A 287 -17.93 -17.93 10.89
N ASP A 288 -17.31 -18.05 9.72
CA ASP A 288 -16.66 -16.93 9.03
C ASP A 288 -17.65 -15.99 8.31
N THR A 289 -18.54 -15.38 9.09
CA THR A 289 -19.52 -14.39 8.64
C THR A 289 -19.29 -13.06 9.37
N ASP A 290 -19.88 -11.97 8.90
CA ASP A 290 -19.79 -10.67 9.61
C ASP A 290 -20.38 -10.73 11.01
N ALA A 291 -21.47 -11.46 11.18
CA ALA A 291 -22.06 -11.76 12.48
C ALA A 291 -21.09 -12.56 13.36
N GLY A 292 -20.45 -13.60 12.81
CA GLY A 292 -19.47 -14.42 13.52
C GLY A 292 -18.21 -13.65 13.93
N ARG A 293 -17.69 -12.77 13.07
CA ARG A 293 -16.57 -11.87 13.39
C ARG A 293 -16.91 -10.84 14.46
N THR A 294 -18.16 -10.40 14.52
CA THR A 294 -18.64 -9.50 15.57
C THR A 294 -18.82 -10.23 16.90
N ALA A 295 -19.41 -11.43 16.89
CA ALA A 295 -19.55 -12.27 18.07
C ALA A 295 -18.19 -12.70 18.64
N HIS A 296 -17.22 -13.05 17.80
CA HIS A 296 -15.85 -13.36 18.22
C HIS A 296 -15.17 -12.17 18.92
N ARG A 297 -15.34 -10.94 18.41
CA ARG A 297 -14.82 -9.73 19.08
C ARG A 297 -15.47 -9.53 20.45
N ALA A 298 -16.78 -9.75 20.56
CA ALA A 298 -17.48 -9.71 21.85
C ALA A 298 -16.97 -10.81 22.82
N GLN A 299 -16.67 -12.01 22.30
CA GLN A 299 -16.11 -13.11 23.09
C GLN A 299 -14.70 -12.79 23.61
N GLN A 300 -13.87 -12.12 22.81
CA GLN A 300 -12.55 -11.63 23.25
C GLN A 300 -12.67 -10.57 24.35
N GLN A 301 -13.64 -9.65 24.24
CA GLN A 301 -13.92 -8.67 25.29
C GLN A 301 -14.41 -9.35 26.57
N ALA A 302 -15.34 -10.29 26.47
CA ALA A 302 -15.84 -11.07 27.61
C ALA A 302 -14.71 -11.84 28.31
N TRP A 303 -13.81 -12.45 27.53
CA TRP A 303 -12.62 -13.11 28.06
C TRP A 303 -11.72 -12.14 28.83
N ALA A 304 -11.44 -10.97 28.26
CA ALA A 304 -10.61 -9.95 28.91
C ALA A 304 -11.24 -9.41 30.20
N THR A 305 -12.56 -9.26 30.23
CA THR A 305 -13.31 -8.88 31.45
C THR A 305 -13.26 -9.99 32.51
N LYS A 306 -13.39 -11.26 32.10
CA LYS A 306 -13.43 -12.40 33.03
C LYS A 306 -12.07 -12.69 33.67
N TYR A 307 -11.01 -12.67 32.87
CA TYR A 307 -9.69 -13.10 33.32
C TYR A 307 -8.70 -11.95 33.52
N GLY A 308 -8.97 -10.78 32.95
CA GLY A 308 -8.05 -9.64 32.92
C GLY A 308 -7.28 -9.57 31.60
N PRO A 309 -6.98 -8.35 31.10
CA PRO A 309 -6.35 -8.17 29.80
C PRO A 309 -4.91 -8.70 29.77
N GLU A 310 -4.18 -8.72 30.88
CA GLU A 310 -2.79 -9.21 30.96
C GLU A 310 -2.67 -10.69 31.34
N THR A 311 -3.81 -11.38 31.49
CA THR A 311 -3.79 -12.77 31.93
C THR A 311 -3.21 -13.66 30.84
N ARG A 312 -2.32 -14.56 31.26
CA ARG A 312 -1.70 -15.53 30.36
C ARG A 312 -2.70 -16.63 30.03
N VAL A 313 -2.71 -17.05 28.78
CA VAL A 313 -3.45 -18.24 28.33
C VAL A 313 -2.82 -19.51 28.90
N THR A 314 -3.65 -20.34 29.53
CA THR A 314 -3.32 -21.60 30.22
C THR A 314 -4.45 -22.61 30.01
N GLU A 315 -4.32 -23.86 30.50
CA GLU A 315 -5.43 -24.83 30.44
C GLU A 315 -6.70 -24.38 31.17
N LEU A 316 -6.59 -23.39 32.05
CA LEU A 316 -7.71 -22.85 32.85
C LEU A 316 -8.30 -21.57 32.26
N THR A 317 -7.66 -21.00 31.23
CA THR A 317 -8.02 -19.70 30.65
C THR A 317 -8.16 -19.83 29.12
N PRO A 318 -9.20 -20.53 28.63
CA PRO A 318 -9.36 -20.85 27.22
C PRO A 318 -9.55 -19.57 26.39
N TYR A 319 -8.90 -19.47 25.23
CA TYR A 319 -8.96 -18.26 24.40
C TYR A 319 -9.86 -18.45 23.16
N PRO A 320 -10.65 -17.43 22.74
CA PRO A 320 -11.47 -17.48 21.53
C PRO A 320 -10.70 -17.84 20.27
N LEU A 321 -11.31 -18.62 19.37
CA LEU A 321 -10.73 -18.95 18.06
C LEU A 321 -11.23 -18.00 16.98
N ARG A 322 -10.33 -17.56 16.10
CA ARG A 322 -10.69 -16.67 14.99
C ARG A 322 -11.68 -17.36 14.04
N PRO A 323 -12.77 -16.70 13.61
CA PRO A 323 -13.66 -17.22 12.58
C PRO A 323 -12.92 -17.56 11.30
N GLY A 324 -13.32 -18.65 10.64
CA GLY A 324 -12.67 -19.14 9.41
C GLY A 324 -11.38 -19.94 9.62
N THR A 325 -10.91 -20.08 10.85
CA THR A 325 -9.84 -21.01 11.20
C THR A 325 -10.38 -22.40 11.51
N LEU A 326 -9.51 -23.40 11.52
CA LEU A 326 -9.87 -24.76 11.94
C LEU A 326 -10.00 -24.86 13.47
N PRO A 327 -10.75 -25.87 13.97
CA PRO A 327 -10.78 -26.22 15.39
C PRO A 327 -9.39 -26.48 15.98
N VAL A 328 -9.28 -26.40 17.31
CA VAL A 328 -8.04 -26.80 17.99
C VAL A 328 -7.77 -28.30 17.82
N ASN A 329 -6.49 -28.68 17.73
CA ASN A 329 -6.05 -30.07 17.60
C ASN A 329 -6.48 -30.76 16.28
N SER A 330 -6.65 -30.00 15.19
CA SER A 330 -7.00 -30.48 13.86
C SER A 330 -5.81 -30.54 12.89
N ASN A 331 -4.57 -30.55 13.39
CA ASN A 331 -3.34 -30.35 12.59
C ASN A 331 -3.28 -28.96 11.93
N GLU A 332 -3.82 -27.96 12.61
CA GLU A 332 -3.74 -26.56 12.23
C GLU A 332 -2.32 -26.00 12.36
N CYS A 333 -2.01 -25.02 11.52
CA CYS A 333 -0.87 -24.13 11.68
C CYS A 333 -1.17 -23.10 12.77
N PHE A 334 -0.34 -23.01 13.80
CA PHE A 334 -0.52 -21.98 14.85
C PHE A 334 -0.26 -20.56 14.36
N GLY A 335 0.31 -20.40 13.16
CA GLY A 335 0.51 -19.10 12.53
C GLY A 335 -0.76 -18.57 11.85
N CYS A 336 -1.56 -19.41 11.19
CA CYS A 336 -2.71 -18.96 10.40
C CYS A 336 -4.04 -19.65 10.73
N GLY A 337 -4.03 -20.69 11.57
CA GLY A 337 -5.22 -21.46 11.93
C GLY A 337 -5.74 -22.41 10.85
N LEU A 338 -5.04 -22.54 9.70
CA LEU A 338 -5.41 -23.43 8.59
C LEU A 338 -4.48 -24.66 8.55
N SER A 339 -4.88 -25.71 7.82
CA SER A 339 -4.07 -26.92 7.62
C SER A 339 -3.10 -26.79 6.44
N GLY A 340 -2.28 -27.82 6.20
CA GLY A 340 -1.37 -27.92 5.06
C GLY A 340 0.07 -27.47 5.31
N HIS A 341 0.35 -26.81 6.44
CA HIS A 341 1.70 -26.43 6.83
C HIS A 341 1.83 -26.22 8.35
N ILE A 342 3.08 -26.03 8.83
CA ILE A 342 3.40 -25.71 10.23
C ILE A 342 3.83 -24.25 10.37
N ALA A 343 3.77 -23.68 11.57
CA ALA A 343 4.06 -22.26 11.82
C ALA A 343 5.41 -21.75 11.25
N PRO A 344 6.54 -22.48 11.33
CA PRO A 344 7.79 -22.06 10.68
C PRO A 344 7.73 -21.95 9.15
N LYS A 345 6.84 -22.70 8.50
CA LYS A 345 6.61 -22.70 7.05
C LYS A 345 5.41 -21.81 6.65
N CYS A 346 4.87 -21.03 7.58
CA CYS A 346 3.75 -20.14 7.32
C CYS A 346 4.22 -18.89 6.56
N LEU A 347 3.74 -18.74 5.33
CA LEU A 347 4.09 -17.61 4.45
C LEU A 347 3.29 -16.34 4.77
N LEU A 348 2.30 -16.41 5.68
CA LEU A 348 1.56 -15.21 6.07
C LEU A 348 2.49 -14.21 6.79
N PRO A 349 2.47 -12.93 6.36
CA PRO A 349 3.08 -11.81 7.08
C PRO A 349 2.67 -11.78 8.56
N ALA A 350 3.55 -11.28 9.44
CA ALA A 350 3.36 -11.34 10.89
C ALA A 350 2.09 -10.62 11.37
N ASP A 351 1.66 -9.57 10.68
CA ASP A 351 0.44 -8.80 10.90
C ASP A 351 -0.85 -9.56 10.54
N GLN A 352 -0.76 -10.57 9.66
CA GLN A 352 -1.89 -11.39 9.24
C GLN A 352 -2.00 -12.72 10.01
N ARG A 353 -1.00 -13.01 10.86
CA ARG A 353 -0.98 -14.22 11.69
C ARG A 353 -2.00 -14.14 12.82
N LEU A 354 -2.30 -15.30 13.39
CA LEU A 354 -3.13 -15.39 14.58
C LEU A 354 -2.54 -14.57 15.73
N ASN A 355 -3.42 -14.05 16.58
CA ASN A 355 -3.01 -13.43 17.84
C ASN A 355 -2.17 -14.43 18.65
N VAL A 356 -1.09 -13.95 19.28
CA VAL A 356 -0.22 -14.73 20.15
C VAL A 356 -1.01 -15.55 21.17
N ARG A 357 -2.10 -15.01 21.74
CA ARG A 357 -2.96 -15.72 22.70
C ARG A 357 -3.70 -16.90 22.09
N GLU A 358 -4.19 -16.75 20.86
CA GLU A 358 -4.83 -17.85 20.15
C GLU A 358 -3.79 -18.91 19.73
N ALA A 359 -2.61 -18.48 19.28
CA ALA A 359 -1.51 -19.39 18.96
C ALA A 359 -1.05 -20.19 20.20
N ASP A 360 -0.91 -19.53 21.35
CA ASP A 360 -0.60 -20.16 22.64
C ASP A 360 -1.69 -21.14 23.05
N TRP A 361 -2.97 -20.76 22.89
CA TRP A 361 -4.10 -21.64 23.18
C TRP A 361 -4.08 -22.91 22.31
N ARG A 362 -3.88 -22.76 21.00
CA ARG A 362 -3.74 -23.89 20.07
C ARG A 362 -2.57 -24.79 20.45
N ALA A 363 -1.44 -24.21 20.85
CA ALA A 363 -0.28 -24.98 21.31
C ALA A 363 -0.56 -25.76 22.60
N ILE A 364 -1.26 -25.15 23.57
CA ILE A 364 -1.68 -25.82 24.81
C ILE A 364 -2.62 -26.99 24.49
N CYS A 365 -3.66 -26.75 23.69
CA CYS A 365 -4.60 -27.77 23.25
C CYS A 365 -3.89 -28.93 22.54
N ARG A 366 -2.98 -28.61 21.62
CA ARG A 366 -2.18 -29.64 20.93
C ARG A 366 -1.31 -30.43 21.89
N ASN A 367 -0.67 -29.80 22.87
CA ASN A 367 0.23 -30.50 23.79
C ASN A 367 -0.51 -31.39 24.80
N VAL A 368 -1.69 -30.97 25.26
CA VAL A 368 -2.48 -31.71 26.25
C VAL A 368 -3.31 -32.82 25.59
N LEU A 369 -3.93 -32.54 24.44
CA LEU A 369 -4.81 -33.46 23.72
C LEU A 369 -4.06 -34.37 22.74
N ARG A 370 -2.73 -34.41 22.74
CA ARG A 370 -1.95 -35.29 21.84
C ARG A 370 -2.08 -36.76 22.24
N VAL A 371 -3.24 -37.32 21.93
CA VAL A 371 -3.53 -38.73 21.65
C VAL A 371 -4.47 -38.69 20.45
N VAL A 372 -4.24 -39.56 19.48
CA VAL A 372 -4.91 -39.62 18.17
C VAL A 372 -6.43 -39.44 18.33
N PHE A 373 -7.06 -38.74 17.36
CA PHE A 373 -8.48 -38.38 17.20
C PHE A 373 -8.86 -36.92 17.58
N ALA A 374 -9.27 -36.17 16.55
CA ALA A 374 -9.79 -34.80 16.63
C ALA A 374 -11.09 -34.79 17.45
N THR A 375 -11.22 -33.81 18.36
CA THR A 375 -12.44 -33.66 19.16
C THR A 375 -13.48 -32.88 18.34
N PRO A 376 -14.72 -33.37 18.18
CA PRO A 376 -15.76 -32.63 17.45
C PRO A 376 -16.15 -31.37 18.24
N MET A 377 -16.14 -30.22 17.56
CA MET A 377 -16.55 -28.92 18.11
C MET A 377 -17.98 -28.59 17.69
N ARG A 378 -18.75 -28.00 18.61
CA ARG A 378 -20.12 -27.55 18.38
C ARG A 378 -20.10 -26.23 17.60
N TYR A 379 -20.47 -26.30 16.32
CA TYR A 379 -20.70 -25.11 15.51
C TYR A 379 -22.09 -24.54 15.81
N VAL A 380 -22.17 -23.21 15.94
CA VAL A 380 -23.45 -22.51 16.00
C VAL A 380 -23.64 -21.80 14.66
N VAL A 381 -24.59 -22.30 13.87
CA VAL A 381 -25.08 -21.61 12.68
C VAL A 381 -26.22 -20.70 13.14
N ILE A 382 -26.11 -19.41 12.84
CA ILE A 382 -27.20 -18.45 13.00
C ILE A 382 -27.83 -18.35 11.61
N ASP A 383 -29.08 -18.78 11.47
CA ASP A 383 -29.84 -18.57 10.24
C ASP A 383 -30.31 -17.10 10.13
N ASP A 384 -30.69 -16.69 8.92
CA ASP A 384 -31.12 -15.32 8.60
C ASP A 384 -32.44 -14.91 9.31
N TYR A 385 -32.98 -15.75 10.20
CA TYR A 385 -34.20 -15.48 10.98
C TYR A 385 -33.98 -15.54 12.51
N GLY A 386 -32.73 -15.61 12.99
CA GLY A 386 -32.41 -15.48 14.41
C GLY A 386 -32.72 -16.71 15.27
N GLY A 387 -32.83 -17.90 14.65
CA GLY A 387 -32.96 -19.18 15.36
C GLY A 387 -31.60 -19.77 15.73
N VAL A 388 -31.44 -20.25 16.96
CA VAL A 388 -30.21 -20.92 17.44
C VAL A 388 -30.39 -22.43 17.35
N ALA A 389 -29.90 -23.07 16.29
CA ALA A 389 -29.87 -24.53 16.18
C ALA A 389 -28.42 -25.05 16.28
N ALA A 390 -28.19 -26.01 17.17
CA ALA A 390 -26.90 -26.68 17.29
C ALA A 390 -26.88 -27.91 16.39
N VAL A 391 -25.94 -27.95 15.45
CA VAL A 391 -25.73 -29.11 14.57
C VAL A 391 -24.48 -29.85 15.04
N GLU A 392 -24.65 -31.07 15.54
CA GLU A 392 -23.55 -32.00 15.78
C GLU A 392 -23.11 -32.60 14.43
N SER A 393 -21.83 -32.41 14.08
CA SER A 393 -21.26 -33.00 12.87
C SER A 393 -20.87 -34.45 13.14
N THR A 394 -21.71 -35.39 12.69
CA THR A 394 -21.29 -36.77 12.45
C THR A 394 -20.68 -36.86 11.06
N ALA A 395 -19.35 -36.89 10.98
CA ALA A 395 -18.67 -37.30 9.76
C ALA A 395 -18.93 -38.80 9.53
N GLN A 396 -19.94 -39.12 8.71
CA GLN A 396 -20.04 -40.43 8.09
C GLN A 396 -18.97 -40.51 7.00
N ILE A 397 -18.06 -41.47 7.14
CA ILE A 397 -17.10 -41.84 6.10
C ILE A 397 -17.87 -42.75 5.15
N GLU A 398 -18.19 -42.25 3.96
CA GLU A 398 -18.58 -43.08 2.82
C GLU A 398 -17.30 -43.75 2.31
N GLU A 399 -17.22 -45.07 2.44
CA GLU A 399 -16.21 -45.89 1.78
C GLU A 399 -16.39 -45.73 0.26
N VAL A 400 -15.47 -45.00 -0.37
CA VAL A 400 -15.34 -45.03 -1.83
C VAL A 400 -14.65 -46.34 -2.18
N GLU A 401 -15.45 -47.32 -2.61
CA GLU A 401 -14.94 -48.51 -3.29
C GLU A 401 -14.23 -48.09 -4.58
N ASP A 402 -12.95 -48.41 -4.68
CA ASP A 402 -12.13 -48.29 -5.88
C ASP A 402 -12.64 -49.27 -6.95
N ASP A 403 -13.55 -48.82 -7.82
CA ASP A 403 -13.92 -49.57 -9.01
C ASP A 403 -12.90 -49.31 -10.14
N GLN A 404 -11.91 -50.21 -10.23
CA GLN A 404 -10.98 -50.28 -11.34
C GLN A 404 -11.74 -50.69 -12.62
N GLY A 405 -12.13 -49.68 -13.41
CA GLY A 405 -12.64 -49.86 -14.77
C GLY A 405 -11.61 -50.52 -15.69
N ASN A 406 -11.62 -51.85 -15.73
CA ASN A 406 -10.93 -52.66 -16.72
C ASN A 406 -11.76 -52.67 -18.01
N GLY A 407 -11.26 -51.98 -19.03
CA GLY A 407 -11.86 -51.96 -20.36
C GLY A 407 -11.81 -53.35 -21.01
N GLY A 408 -12.99 -53.89 -21.33
CA GLY A 408 -13.15 -55.04 -22.19
C GLY A 408 -14.53 -54.99 -22.85
N GLY A 409 -14.60 -54.55 -24.11
CA GLY A 409 -15.70 -54.94 -25.01
C GLY A 409 -15.69 -56.46 -25.21
N PRO A 410 -16.77 -57.10 -25.69
CA PRO A 410 -17.14 -56.94 -27.10
C PRO A 410 -18.64 -57.17 -27.46
N SER A 411 -18.95 -56.98 -28.75
CA SER A 411 -20.04 -57.58 -29.57
C SER A 411 -21.48 -57.12 -29.23
N GLU A 412 -22.37 -56.75 -30.15
CA GLU A 412 -22.55 -56.91 -31.61
C GLU A 412 -23.14 -55.62 -32.22
#